data_AF-A0A1M3NJ03-F1
#
_entry.id   AF-A0A1M3NJ03-F1
#
_cell.length_a   1.000
_cell.length_b   1.000
_cell.length_c   1.000
_cell.angle_alpha   90.00
_cell.angle_beta   90.00
_cell.angle_gamma   90.00
#
_symmetry.space_group_name_H-M   'P 1'
#
loop_
_entity.id
_entity.type
_entity.pdbx_description
1 polymer ?
#
loop_
_entity_poly.entity_id
_entity_poly.type
_entity_poly.pdbx_seq_one_letter_code
_entity_poly.pdbx_strand_id
1 'polypeptide(L)'
;MKKLISSLILAFAATVAFAPSALAGHEEKVSLEQVPAKVKETIQKHVADGKITEIEKEKKDDGTTVYEVEYKTAKGEKHELKIGEDGKLLKKGD
;
A
#
# COMPACT_ATOMS: atom_id res chain seq x y z
N MET A 1 18.69 -3.39 11.20
CA MET A 1 18.65 -2.66 9.91
C MET A 1 18.34 -3.67 8.81
N LYS A 2 17.53 -3.28 7.82
CA LYS A 2 17.11 -4.04 6.63
C LYS A 2 15.91 -4.99 6.83
N LYS A 3 14.69 -4.43 6.86
CA LYS A 3 13.54 -5.15 6.28
C LYS A 3 13.55 -4.84 4.79
N LEU A 4 14.24 -5.72 4.06
CA LEU A 4 14.26 -5.82 2.61
C LEU A 4 13.10 -6.73 2.23
N ILE A 5 11.93 -6.18 1.91
CA ILE A 5 10.98 -6.88 1.04
C ILE A 5 10.32 -5.79 0.17
N SER A 6 11.05 -5.33 -0.85
CA SER A 6 10.42 -4.77 -2.06
C SER A 6 10.16 -5.98 -2.94
N SER A 7 9.03 -6.66 -2.72
CA SER A 7 8.62 -7.80 -3.54
C SER A 7 7.83 -7.28 -4.73
N LEU A 8 8.57 -6.80 -5.74
CA LEU A 8 8.05 -6.60 -7.07
C LEU A 8 7.71 -7.97 -7.69
N ILE A 9 6.45 -8.42 -7.53
CA ILE A 9 5.88 -9.49 -8.34
C ILE A 9 4.79 -8.86 -9.21
N LEU A 10 5.22 -8.43 -10.40
CA LEU A 10 4.35 -7.95 -11.46
C LEU A 10 3.63 -9.15 -12.09
N ALA A 11 2.38 -9.39 -11.68
CA ALA A 11 1.46 -10.27 -12.39
C ALA A 11 0.11 -9.56 -12.53
N PHE A 12 -0.03 -8.82 -13.63
CA PHE A 12 -1.32 -8.29 -14.07
C PHE A 12 -2.13 -9.45 -14.65
N ALA A 13 -2.98 -10.06 -13.83
CA ALA A 13 -3.99 -11.01 -14.29
C ALA A 13 -5.34 -10.61 -13.69
N ALA A 14 -6.14 -9.93 -14.51
CA ALA A 14 -7.53 -9.65 -14.22
C ALA A 14 -8.34 -10.95 -14.33
N THR A 15 -8.67 -11.57 -13.19
CA THR A 15 -9.86 -12.42 -13.03
C THR A 15 -10.37 -12.30 -11.60
N VAL A 16 -11.57 -11.73 -11.45
CA VAL A 16 -12.33 -11.81 -10.20
C VAL A 16 -12.76 -13.26 -10.02
N ALA A 17 -12.08 -13.98 -9.12
CA ALA A 17 -12.55 -15.25 -8.58
C ALA A 17 -11.99 -15.45 -7.16
N PHE A 18 -12.91 -15.75 -6.25
CA PHE A 18 -12.74 -15.90 -4.82
C PHE A 18 -11.89 -17.13 -4.43
N ALA A 19 -10.86 -16.89 -3.59
CA ALA A 19 -10.09 -17.75 -2.67
C ALA A 19 -9.44 -19.06 -3.19
N PRO A 20 -8.13 -19.26 -2.95
CA PRO A 20 -7.74 -19.82 -1.64
C PRO A 20 -6.54 -19.12 -0.98
N SER A 21 -6.53 -19.18 0.36
CA SER A 21 -5.48 -18.72 1.26
C SER A 21 -4.11 -19.29 0.87
N ALA A 22 -3.28 -18.47 0.24
CA ALA A 22 -1.87 -18.77 0.05
C ALA A 22 -1.07 -18.07 1.16
N LEU A 23 -0.25 -18.85 1.88
CA LEU A 23 0.78 -18.34 2.77
C LEU A 23 1.75 -17.47 1.96
N ALA A 24 1.49 -16.18 1.89
CA ALA A 24 2.44 -15.13 1.57
C ALA A 24 2.45 -14.18 2.78
N GLY A 25 3.46 -13.32 2.91
CA GLY A 25 3.60 -12.38 4.03
C GLY A 25 2.30 -11.62 4.33
N HIS A 26 2.19 -11.07 5.54
CA HIS A 26 0.98 -10.48 6.11
C HIS A 26 0.54 -9.17 5.41
N GLU A 27 0.52 -9.14 4.09
CA GLU A 27 0.29 -8.01 3.20
C GLU A 27 -0.88 -8.36 2.28
N GLU A 28 -2.00 -7.67 2.47
CA GLU A 28 -3.24 -7.83 1.71
C GLU A 28 -3.37 -6.67 0.72
N LYS A 29 -3.48 -6.95 -0.58
CA LYS A 29 -3.77 -5.91 -1.58
C LYS A 29 -5.19 -5.40 -1.39
N VAL A 30 -5.34 -4.08 -1.27
CA VAL A 30 -6.62 -3.42 -1.03
C VAL A 30 -6.83 -2.27 -2.01
N SER A 31 -8.07 -1.89 -2.25
CA SER A 31 -8.41 -0.70 -3.04
C SER A 31 -8.52 0.55 -2.17
N LEU A 32 -8.51 1.74 -2.78
CA LEU A 32 -8.62 3.02 -2.07
C LEU A 32 -9.96 3.17 -1.31
N GLU A 33 -10.98 2.41 -1.70
CA GLU A 33 -12.29 2.36 -1.06
C GLU A 33 -12.31 1.44 0.18
N GLN A 34 -11.35 0.51 0.28
CA GLN A 34 -11.25 -0.44 1.38
C GLN A 34 -10.40 0.09 2.54
N VAL A 35 -9.64 1.17 2.34
CA VAL A 35 -8.86 1.79 3.41
C VAL A 35 -9.74 2.69 4.31
N PRO A 36 -9.39 2.85 5.60
CA PRO A 36 -10.07 3.79 6.48
C PRO A 36 -10.08 5.22 5.93
N ALA A 37 -11.13 5.99 6.23
CA ALA A 37 -11.29 7.36 5.73
C ALA A 37 -10.07 8.26 6.01
N LYS A 38 -9.46 8.12 7.20
CA LYS A 38 -8.26 8.88 7.58
C LYS A 38 -7.04 8.50 6.74
N VAL A 39 -6.90 7.22 6.40
CA VAL A 39 -5.83 6.75 5.51
C VAL A 39 -6.06 7.30 4.10
N LYS A 40 -7.28 7.21 3.59
CA LYS A 40 -7.66 7.77 2.29
C LYS A 40 -7.34 9.26 2.17
N GLU A 41 -7.64 10.05 3.19
CA GLU A 41 -7.32 11.49 3.24
C GLU A 41 -5.80 11.72 3.14
N THR A 42 -5.00 10.98 3.92
CA THR A 42 -3.54 11.07 3.87
C THR A 42 -3.00 10.66 2.50
N ILE A 43 -3.55 9.62 1.88
CA ILE A 43 -3.18 9.21 0.52
C ILE A 43 -3.44 10.36 -0.46
N GLN A 44 -4.65 10.90 -0.48
CA GLN A 44 -5.03 11.98 -1.41
C GLN A 44 -4.16 13.22 -1.21
N LYS A 45 -3.83 13.57 0.04
CA LYS A 45 -2.97 14.69 0.37
C LYS A 45 -1.54 14.53 -0.14
N HIS A 46 -0.96 13.33 -0.04
CA HIS A 46 0.45 13.10 -0.35
C HIS A 46 0.72 12.64 -1.77
N VAL A 47 -0.22 11.90 -2.37
CA VAL A 47 -0.15 11.48 -3.78
C VAL A 47 -0.50 12.65 -4.71
N ALA A 48 -1.42 13.54 -4.30
CA ALA A 48 -1.91 14.66 -5.11
C ALA A 48 -2.33 14.19 -6.52
N ASP A 49 -1.75 14.78 -7.58
CA ASP A 49 -2.00 14.41 -8.98
C ASP A 49 -1.25 13.13 -9.43
N GLY A 50 -0.55 12.46 -8.52
CA GLY A 50 0.12 11.20 -8.77
C GLY A 50 -0.85 10.05 -9.05
N LYS A 51 -0.37 9.03 -9.77
CA LYS A 51 -1.14 7.82 -10.05
C LYS A 51 -0.77 6.74 -9.04
N ILE A 52 -1.72 6.35 -8.20
CA ILE A 52 -1.58 5.18 -7.32
C ILE A 52 -1.41 3.93 -8.20
N THR A 53 -0.38 3.15 -7.92
CA THR A 53 -0.11 1.88 -8.60
C THR A 53 -0.50 0.69 -7.75
N GLU A 54 -0.41 0.81 -6.43
CA GLU A 54 -0.66 -0.28 -5.50
C GLU A 54 -1.00 0.26 -4.10
N ILE A 55 -1.89 -0.43 -3.38
CA ILE A 55 -2.13 -0.23 -1.96
C ILE A 55 -2.15 -1.60 -1.28
N GLU A 56 -1.32 -1.76 -0.26
CA GLU A 56 -1.24 -2.98 0.54
C GLU A 56 -1.53 -2.66 2.00
N LYS A 57 -2.17 -3.61 2.68
CA LYS A 57 -2.44 -3.60 4.11
C LYS A 57 -1.56 -4.63 4.78
N GLU A 58 -0.56 -4.16 5.50
CA GLU A 58 0.33 -4.97 6.32
C GLU A 58 -0.21 -5.00 7.76
N LYS A 59 -0.42 -6.17 8.37
CA LYS A 59 -0.49 -6.23 9.85
C LYS A 59 0.82 -6.77 10.40
N LYS A 60 1.38 -6.03 11.35
CA LYS A 60 2.61 -6.36 12.05
C LYS A 60 2.36 -7.35 13.18
N ASP A 61 3.43 -8.02 13.61
CA ASP A 61 3.40 -8.97 14.73
C ASP A 61 2.93 -8.34 16.05
N ASP A 62 3.09 -7.02 16.21
CA ASP A 62 2.62 -6.25 17.37
C ASP A 62 1.13 -5.86 17.29
N GLY A 63 0.41 -6.32 16.26
CA GLY A 63 -1.00 -6.01 16.03
C GLY A 63 -1.24 -4.68 15.31
N THR A 64 -0.19 -3.94 14.97
CA THR A 64 -0.32 -2.66 14.24
C THR A 64 -0.64 -2.90 12.77
N THR A 65 -1.71 -2.27 12.26
CA THR A 65 -1.98 -2.19 10.82
C THR A 65 -1.24 -1.00 10.20
N VAL A 66 -0.57 -1.24 9.07
CA VAL A 66 0.06 -0.21 8.22
C VAL A 66 -0.44 -0.38 6.79
N TYR A 67 -0.71 0.73 6.12
CA TYR A 67 -1.03 0.79 4.71
C TYR A 67 0.19 1.28 3.94
N GLU A 68 0.66 0.49 3.00
CA GLU A 68 1.72 0.85 2.06
C GLU A 68 1.10 1.26 0.73
N VAL A 69 1.55 2.39 0.19
CA VAL A 69 0.96 3.02 -0.98
C VAL A 69 2.07 3.35 -1.95
N GLU A 70 2.12 2.64 -3.07
CA GLU A 70 3.00 2.97 -4.18
C GLU A 70 2.25 3.88 -5.16
N TYR A 71 2.93 4.92 -5.63
CA TYR A 71 2.40 5.84 -6.63
C TYR A 71 3.50 6.34 -7.56
N LYS A 72 3.07 6.82 -8.73
CA LYS A 72 3.94 7.52 -9.68
C LYS A 72 3.60 9.00 -9.72
N THR A 73 4.59 9.88 -9.67
CA THR A 73 4.37 11.31 -9.91
C THR A 73 4.01 11.57 -11.36
N ALA A 74 3.60 12.80 -11.68
CA ALA A 74 3.39 13.25 -13.07
C ALA A 74 4.65 13.09 -13.95
N LYS A 75 5.84 13.01 -13.35
CA LYS A 75 7.12 12.76 -14.06
C LYS A 75 7.41 11.26 -14.27
N GLY A 76 6.57 10.38 -13.74
CA GLY A 76 6.74 8.92 -13.81
C GLY A 76 7.68 8.33 -12.76
N GLU A 77 8.17 9.15 -11.82
CA GLU A 77 9.00 8.72 -10.69
C GLU A 77 8.15 7.91 -9.71
N LYS A 78 8.66 6.75 -9.27
CA LYS A 78 7.99 5.92 -8.27
C LYS A 78 8.27 6.47 -6.89
N HIS A 79 7.28 6.36 -6.01
CA HIS A 79 7.39 6.71 -4.60
C HIS A 79 6.51 5.79 -3.77
N GLU A 80 6.85 5.69 -2.48
CA GLU A 80 6.09 4.93 -1.48
C GLU A 80 5.64 5.83 -0.32
N LEU A 81 4.49 5.51 0.28
CA LEU A 81 4.05 6.02 1.58
C LEU A 81 3.73 4.83 2.49
N LYS A 82 4.12 4.91 3.77
CA LYS A 82 3.59 4.02 4.82
C LYS A 82 2.73 4.85 5.77
N ILE A 83 1.48 4.44 5.96
CA ILE A 83 0.46 5.18 6.71
C ILE A 83 -0.13 4.26 7.79
N GLY A 84 -0.21 4.73 9.02
CA GLY A 84 -0.88 3.99 10.10
C GLY A 84 -2.39 3.92 9.91
N GLU A 85 -3.07 2.98 10.55
CA GLU A 85 -4.53 2.86 10.50
C GLU A 85 -5.28 4.13 10.96
N ASP A 86 -4.64 4.94 11.81
CA ASP A 86 -5.10 6.23 12.28
C ASP A 86 -4.96 7.37 11.25
N GLY A 87 -4.37 7.09 10.08
CA GLY A 87 -4.07 8.05 9.02
C GLY A 87 -2.72 8.75 9.18
N LYS A 88 -1.91 8.42 10.19
CA LYS A 88 -0.62 9.07 10.40
C LYS A 88 0.39 8.62 9.36
N LEU A 89 1.05 9.56 8.68
CA LEU A 89 2.19 9.24 7.81
C LEU A 89 3.37 8.76 8.67
N LEU A 90 3.81 7.52 8.45
CA LEU A 90 4.93 6.88 9.15
C LEU A 90 6.23 6.97 8.35
N LYS A 91 6.15 6.86 7.03
CA LYS A 91 7.30 6.93 6.12
C LYS A 91 6.88 7.47 4.75
N LYS A 92 7.80 8.18 4.10
CA LYS A 92 7.77 8.49 2.67
C LYS A 92 9.10 8.07 2.06
N GLY A 93 9.07 7.47 0.88
CA GLY A 93 10.26 7.03 0.14
C GLY A 93 10.12 7.22 -1.37
N ASP A 94 11.21 6.95 -2.07
CA ASP A 94 11.39 7.03 -3.53
C ASP A 94 11.86 5.66 -4.06
#